data_AF-A0A813L1K3-F1
#
_entry.id   AF-A0A813L1K3-F1
#
_cell.length_a   1.000
_cell.length_b   1.000
_cell.length_c   1.000
_cell.angle_alpha   90.00
_cell.angle_beta   90.00
_cell.angle_gamma   90.00
#
_symmetry.space_group_name_H-M   'P 1'
#
loop_
_entity.id
_entity.type
_entity.pdbx_description
1 polymer ?
#
loop_
_entity_poly.entity_id
_entity_poly.type
_entity_poly.pdbx_seq_one_letter_code
_entity_poly.pdbx_strand_id
1 'polypeptide(L)'
;FPIMWVAFRLVELIFAIQRVHWGEFAPALDVVADFYGYVHMLDTTFLYKWREGKLAGKKGTVKRLVAGGVETEAGETIGADLIICANGFSKTYEYLPSEVRAALGVEKDGLYLYRHCIPAQFRDLSIAFCGSEVATISNIMTHGLHAEYICRMLTGRMELPSRDDMSSSVANMK
;
A
#
# COMPACT_ATOMS: atom_id res chain seq x y z
N PHE A 1 -11.64 -20.88 15.83
CA PHE A 1 -11.28 -21.39 14.49
C PHE A 1 -9.90 -22.08 14.48
N PRO A 2 -9.70 -23.19 15.21
CA PRO A 2 -8.38 -23.84 15.30
C PRO A 2 -7.90 -24.48 13.99
N ILE A 3 -8.81 -25.00 13.16
CA ILE A 3 -8.47 -25.62 11.87
C ILE A 3 -7.92 -24.60 10.87
N MET A 4 -8.54 -23.41 10.79
CA MET A 4 -8.07 -22.33 9.91
C MET A 4 -6.68 -21.84 10.31
N TRP A 5 -6.43 -21.71 11.61
CA TRP A 5 -5.12 -21.32 12.12
C TRP A 5 -4.02 -22.31 11.71
N VAL A 6 -4.26 -23.62 11.85
CA VAL A 6 -3.31 -24.65 11.40
C VAL A 6 -3.08 -24.57 9.89
N ALA A 7 -4.15 -24.38 9.11
CA ALA A 7 -4.04 -24.23 7.66
C ALA A 7 -3.13 -23.04 7.27
N PHE A 8 -3.29 -21.89 7.90
CA PHE A 8 -2.44 -20.72 7.63
C PHE A 8 -0.99 -20.90 8.07
N ARG A 9 -0.73 -21.61 9.17
CA ARG A 9 0.65 -21.98 9.56
C ARG A 9 1.33 -22.89 8.54
N LEU A 10 0.58 -23.82 7.92
CA LEU A 10 1.10 -24.63 6.81
C LEU A 10 1.42 -23.78 5.58
N VAL A 11 0.58 -22.78 5.26
CA VAL A 11 0.84 -21.84 4.16
C VAL A 11 2.11 -21.02 4.42
N GLU A 12 2.31 -20.51 5.63
CA GLU A 12 3.54 -19.79 6.01
C GLU A 12 4.78 -20.66 5.86
N LEU A 13 4.71 -21.92 6.29
CA LEU A 13 5.80 -22.88 6.11
C LEU A 13 6.14 -23.06 4.63
N ILE A 14 5.12 -23.22 3.78
CA ILE A 14 5.31 -23.33 2.33
C ILE A 14 5.99 -22.06 1.79
N PHE A 15 5.57 -20.87 2.19
CA PHE A 15 6.19 -19.62 1.74
C PHE A 15 7.63 -19.46 2.22
N ALA A 16 7.92 -19.81 3.47
CA ALA A 16 9.27 -19.78 4.00
C ALA A 16 10.20 -20.69 3.17
N ILE A 17 9.78 -21.94 2.89
CA ILE A 17 10.49 -22.89 2.03
C ILE A 17 10.69 -22.31 0.62
N GLN A 18 9.63 -21.79 0.02
CA GLN A 18 9.64 -21.33 -1.36
C GLN A 18 10.48 -20.08 -1.58
N ARG A 19 10.46 -19.12 -0.64
CA ARG A 19 10.88 -17.74 -0.90
C ARG A 19 12.09 -17.25 -0.09
N VAL A 20 12.82 -18.13 0.58
CA VAL A 20 14.04 -17.78 1.35
C VAL A 20 13.75 -16.79 2.50
N HIS A 21 12.57 -16.90 3.11
CA HIS A 21 12.18 -16.07 4.26
C HIS A 21 12.49 -16.79 5.58
N TRP A 22 13.76 -17.17 5.77
CA TRP A 22 14.22 -17.80 7.00
C TRP A 22 15.21 -16.88 7.73
N GLY A 23 15.22 -16.96 9.06
CA GLY A 23 16.14 -16.17 9.88
C GLY A 23 15.83 -14.68 9.82
N GLU A 24 16.84 -13.86 9.56
CA GLU A 24 16.76 -12.39 9.66
C GLU A 24 15.74 -11.74 8.71
N PHE A 25 15.48 -12.38 7.56
CA PHE A 25 14.55 -11.91 6.53
C PHE A 25 13.14 -12.50 6.65
N ALA A 26 12.85 -13.25 7.72
CA ALA A 26 11.48 -13.70 7.98
C ALA A 26 10.54 -12.48 8.23
N PRO A 27 9.32 -12.47 7.64
CA PRO A 27 8.33 -11.44 7.92
C PRO A 27 8.01 -11.34 9.41
N ALA A 28 7.76 -10.13 9.88
CA ALA A 28 7.39 -9.88 11.28
C ALA A 28 5.92 -10.21 11.56
N LEU A 29 5.07 -10.13 10.54
CA LEU A 29 3.63 -10.42 10.62
C LEU A 29 3.32 -11.80 10.07
N ASP A 30 2.23 -12.38 10.57
CA ASP A 30 1.68 -13.63 10.05
C ASP A 30 0.96 -13.41 8.71
N VAL A 31 0.74 -14.48 7.95
CA VAL A 31 0.18 -14.39 6.60
C VAL A 31 -1.23 -13.80 6.58
N VAL A 32 -2.00 -13.95 7.65
CA VAL A 32 -3.39 -13.45 7.73
C VAL A 32 -3.38 -11.95 8.01
N ALA A 33 -2.53 -11.52 8.95
CA ALA A 33 -2.32 -10.12 9.27
C ALA A 33 -1.70 -9.35 8.09
N ASP A 34 -0.84 -9.99 7.31
CA ASP A 34 -0.09 -9.34 6.23
C ASP A 34 -0.77 -9.43 4.84
N PHE A 35 -1.84 -10.23 4.70
CA PHE A 35 -2.45 -10.56 3.40
C PHE A 35 -2.85 -9.34 2.55
N TYR A 36 -3.26 -8.24 3.20
CA TYR A 36 -3.61 -6.97 2.54
C TYR A 36 -2.64 -5.82 2.86
N GLY A 37 -1.56 -6.10 3.59
CA GLY A 37 -0.63 -5.06 4.06
C GLY A 37 0.32 -4.55 2.99
N TYR A 38 0.69 -5.37 2.00
CA TYR A 38 1.76 -5.03 1.06
C TYR A 38 1.55 -5.56 -0.36
N VAL A 39 2.29 -4.95 -1.29
CA VAL A 39 2.39 -5.36 -2.69
C VAL A 39 3.21 -6.65 -2.79
N HIS A 40 2.64 -7.67 -3.43
CA HIS A 40 3.36 -8.92 -3.66
C HIS A 40 4.50 -8.73 -4.67
N MET A 41 5.72 -9.14 -4.30
CA MET A 41 6.79 -9.34 -5.28
C MET A 41 6.45 -10.55 -6.15
N LEU A 42 6.04 -10.30 -7.40
CA LEU A 42 5.64 -11.34 -8.35
C LEU A 42 6.81 -11.88 -9.18
N ASP A 43 8.00 -11.28 -9.08
CA ASP A 43 9.17 -11.75 -9.80
C ASP A 43 9.79 -12.98 -9.12
N THR A 44 9.78 -14.10 -9.84
CA THR A 44 10.43 -15.34 -9.39
C THR A 44 11.94 -15.33 -9.68
N THR A 45 12.45 -14.45 -10.55
CA THR A 45 13.89 -14.41 -10.88
C THR A 45 14.75 -13.96 -9.70
N PHE A 46 14.22 -13.09 -8.84
CA PHE A 46 14.83 -12.71 -7.57
C PHE A 46 15.27 -13.94 -6.75
N LEU A 47 14.39 -14.93 -6.58
CA LEU A 47 14.65 -16.10 -5.76
C LEU A 47 15.74 -16.99 -6.34
N TYR A 48 15.79 -17.15 -7.67
CA TYR A 48 16.85 -17.90 -8.33
C TYR A 48 18.20 -17.20 -8.14
N LYS A 49 18.28 -15.89 -8.39
CA LYS A 49 19.52 -15.11 -8.22
C LYS A 49 20.00 -15.10 -6.77
N TRP A 50 19.08 -15.04 -5.80
CA TRP A 50 19.41 -15.14 -4.39
C TRP A 50 20.02 -16.52 -4.04
N ARG A 51 19.37 -17.61 -4.46
CA ARG A 51 19.86 -18.98 -4.21
C ARG A 51 21.19 -19.28 -4.92
N GLU A 52 21.43 -18.66 -6.07
CA GLU A 52 22.69 -18.73 -6.80
C GLU A 52 23.80 -17.86 -6.19
N GLY A 53 23.52 -17.09 -5.13
CA GLY A 53 24.49 -16.19 -4.50
C GLY A 53 24.81 -14.93 -5.30
N LYS A 54 24.00 -14.61 -6.33
CA LYS A 54 24.16 -13.40 -7.16
C LYS A 54 23.55 -12.15 -6.52
N LEU A 55 22.77 -12.31 -5.46
CA LEU A 55 22.22 -11.24 -4.66
C LEU A 55 22.63 -11.44 -3.21
N ALA A 56 23.00 -10.34 -2.54
CA ALA A 56 23.19 -10.29 -1.11
C ALA A 56 22.20 -9.27 -0.54
N GLY A 57 21.47 -9.65 0.49
CA GLY A 57 20.58 -8.76 1.24
C GLY A 57 21.19 -8.42 2.59
N LYS A 58 20.85 -7.23 3.08
CA LYS A 58 21.21 -6.78 4.42
C LYS A 58 20.00 -6.09 5.02
N LYS A 59 19.55 -6.53 6.18
CA LYS A 59 18.48 -5.84 6.91
C LYS A 59 19.09 -4.64 7.62
N GLY A 60 18.41 -3.50 7.51
CA GLY A 60 18.86 -2.26 8.15
C GLY A 60 18.39 -1.03 7.41
N THR A 61 18.85 0.12 7.90
CA THR A 61 18.52 1.43 7.34
C THR A 61 19.78 2.11 6.84
N VAL A 62 19.70 2.66 5.63
CA VAL A 62 20.73 3.56 5.11
C VAL A 62 20.59 4.90 5.82
N LYS A 63 21.65 5.32 6.49
CA LYS A 63 21.72 6.61 7.19
C LYS A 63 21.99 7.75 6.24
N ARG A 64 22.95 7.58 5.33
CA ARG A 64 23.31 8.57 4.31
C ARG A 64 24.07 7.97 3.13
N LEU A 65 24.07 8.71 2.03
CA LEU A 65 24.94 8.43 0.89
C LEU A 65 26.34 8.99 1.17
N VAL A 66 27.37 8.27 0.72
CA VAL A 66 28.78 8.67 0.82
C VAL A 66 29.46 8.48 -0.53
N ALA A 67 30.66 9.05 -0.69
CA ALA A 67 31.44 8.81 -1.90
C ALA A 67 31.72 7.30 -2.05
N GLY A 68 31.26 6.73 -3.16
CA GLY A 68 31.43 5.30 -3.46
C GLY A 68 30.47 4.35 -2.75
N GLY A 69 29.38 4.82 -2.12
CA GLY A 69 28.38 3.90 -1.54
C GLY A 69 27.44 4.51 -0.50
N VAL A 70 27.10 3.72 0.52
CA VAL A 70 26.17 4.09 1.60
C VAL A 70 26.73 3.79 2.98
N GLU A 71 26.44 4.65 3.96
CA GLU A 71 26.66 4.38 5.38
C GLU A 71 25.34 3.94 6.02
N THR A 72 25.37 2.86 6.78
CA THR A 72 24.21 2.31 7.51
C THR A 72 24.11 2.91 8.91
N GLU A 73 22.93 2.85 9.53
CA GLU A 73 22.74 3.28 10.93
C GLU A 73 23.60 2.48 11.93
N ALA A 74 24.03 1.27 11.55
CA ALA A 74 24.97 0.46 12.34
C ALA A 74 26.43 0.91 12.22
N GLY A 75 26.73 1.96 11.44
CA GLY A 75 28.07 2.50 11.21
C GLY A 75 28.89 1.79 10.13
N GLU A 76 28.35 0.75 9.49
CA GLU A 76 29.00 0.06 8.37
C GLU A 76 28.85 0.84 7.07
N THR A 77 29.89 0.80 6.23
CA THR A 77 29.87 1.35 4.87
C THR A 77 29.79 0.22 3.84
N ILE A 78 28.84 0.32 2.92
CA ILE A 78 28.66 -0.62 1.80
C ILE A 78 29.07 0.11 0.52
N GLY A 79 30.10 -0.41 -0.16
CA GLY A 79 30.55 0.13 -1.44
C GLY A 79 29.56 -0.18 -2.56
N ALA A 80 29.30 0.81 -3.43
CA ALA A 80 28.43 0.66 -4.59
C ALA A 80 28.79 1.68 -5.69
N ASP A 81 28.79 1.22 -6.95
CA ASP A 81 28.95 2.07 -8.13
C ASP A 81 27.63 2.73 -8.56
N LEU A 82 26.51 2.09 -8.23
CA LEU A 82 25.15 2.56 -8.53
C LEU A 82 24.22 2.31 -7.33
N ILE A 83 23.45 3.32 -6.97
CA ILE A 83 22.43 3.25 -5.93
C ILE A 83 21.06 3.45 -6.56
N ILE A 84 20.16 2.50 -6.34
CA ILE A 84 18.77 2.56 -6.81
C ILE A 84 17.85 2.68 -5.59
N CYS A 85 17.19 3.84 -5.45
CA CYS A 85 16.21 4.07 -4.40
C CYS A 85 14.83 3.51 -4.80
N ALA A 86 14.58 2.25 -4.46
CA ALA A 86 13.30 1.56 -4.71
C ALA A 86 12.31 1.72 -3.54
N ASN A 87 12.19 2.92 -2.97
CA ASN A 87 11.41 3.23 -1.76
C ASN A 87 9.94 3.65 -2.04
N GLY A 88 9.43 3.37 -3.23
CA GLY A 88 8.04 3.64 -3.61
C GLY A 88 7.79 5.06 -4.09
N PHE A 89 6.55 5.53 -3.96
CA PHE A 89 6.08 6.83 -4.43
C PHE A 89 5.32 7.56 -3.34
N SER A 90 5.43 8.89 -3.33
CA SER A 90 4.55 9.76 -2.53
C SER A 90 3.48 10.37 -3.41
N LYS A 91 2.30 10.57 -2.84
CA LYS A 91 1.17 11.20 -3.51
C LYS A 91 0.97 12.60 -2.95
N THR A 92 0.71 13.56 -3.82
CA THR A 92 0.37 14.92 -3.42
C THR A 92 -0.94 15.34 -4.05
N TYR A 93 -1.59 16.33 -3.44
CA TYR A 93 -2.85 16.91 -3.90
C TYR A 93 -2.70 18.40 -4.24
N GLU A 94 -1.47 18.88 -4.46
CA GLU A 94 -1.15 20.31 -4.65
C GLU A 94 -1.82 20.95 -5.87
N TYR A 95 -2.26 20.13 -6.82
CA TYR A 95 -3.09 20.56 -7.94
C TYR A 95 -4.52 20.97 -7.53
N LEU A 96 -4.95 20.68 -6.29
CA LEU A 96 -6.21 21.13 -5.73
C LEU A 96 -6.03 22.45 -4.96
N PRO A 97 -7.03 23.35 -5.01
CA PRO A 97 -7.03 24.58 -4.20
C PRO A 97 -6.80 24.31 -2.71
N SER A 98 -6.18 25.26 -2.01
CA SER A 98 -5.80 25.11 -0.60
C SER A 98 -6.99 24.80 0.32
N GLU A 99 -8.11 25.46 0.08
CA GLU A 99 -9.37 25.31 0.80
C GLU A 99 -9.99 23.94 0.59
N VAL A 100 -9.88 23.39 -0.63
CA VAL A 100 -10.30 22.03 -0.96
C VAL A 100 -9.43 21.03 -0.22
N ARG A 101 -8.10 21.19 -0.24
CA ARG A 101 -7.17 20.31 0.49
C ARG A 101 -7.42 20.34 2.00
N ALA A 102 -7.68 21.52 2.57
CA ALA A 102 -8.01 21.66 3.98
C ALA A 102 -9.31 20.93 4.33
N ALA A 103 -10.35 21.04 3.48
CA ALA A 103 -11.61 20.33 3.67
C ALA A 103 -11.49 18.80 3.48
N LEU A 104 -10.61 18.33 2.58
CA LEU A 104 -10.34 16.91 2.38
C LEU A 104 -9.68 16.26 3.60
N GLY A 105 -8.94 17.03 4.41
CA GLY A 105 -8.29 16.54 5.62
C GLY A 105 -7.28 15.42 5.31
N VAL A 106 -6.37 15.66 4.36
CA VAL A 106 -5.30 14.71 4.00
C VAL A 106 -4.47 14.38 5.26
N GLU A 107 -4.44 13.09 5.61
CA GLU A 107 -3.69 12.56 6.75
C GLU A 107 -2.29 12.12 6.30
N LYS A 108 -1.43 11.73 7.25
CA LYS A 108 -0.06 11.28 6.96
C LYS A 108 -0.03 10.06 6.03
N ASP A 109 -1.03 9.21 6.14
CA ASP A 109 -1.18 7.95 5.42
C ASP A 109 -2.14 8.02 4.22
N GLY A 110 -2.71 9.21 3.92
CA GLY A 110 -3.47 9.45 2.70
C GLY A 110 -4.84 10.08 2.91
N LEU A 111 -5.75 9.82 1.97
CA LEU A 111 -7.14 10.29 2.05
C LEU A 111 -8.07 9.21 2.58
N TYR A 112 -8.95 9.61 3.49
CA TYR A 112 -10.02 8.75 3.97
C TYR A 112 -11.32 9.11 3.28
N LEU A 113 -11.76 8.25 2.36
CA LEU A 113 -12.88 8.50 1.45
C LEU A 113 -13.99 7.48 1.69
N TYR A 114 -15.24 7.93 1.62
CA TYR A 114 -16.39 7.03 1.61
C TYR A 114 -16.28 6.09 0.39
N ARG A 115 -16.28 4.78 0.67
CA ARG A 115 -16.05 3.72 -0.34
C ARG A 115 -14.80 3.95 -1.20
N HIS A 116 -13.76 4.55 -0.63
CA HIS A 116 -12.49 4.85 -1.32
C HIS A 116 -12.63 5.77 -2.57
N CYS A 117 -13.73 6.48 -2.73
CA CYS A 117 -13.94 7.33 -3.91
C CYS A 117 -14.58 8.68 -3.64
N ILE A 118 -15.45 8.83 -2.63
CA ILE A 118 -16.18 10.08 -2.39
C ILE A 118 -15.74 10.72 -1.08
N PRO A 119 -15.29 11.98 -1.08
CA PRO A 119 -15.09 12.72 0.16
C PRO A 119 -16.43 13.00 0.85
N ALA A 120 -16.54 12.74 2.17
CA ALA A 120 -17.77 12.99 2.91
C ALA A 120 -18.17 14.50 2.95
N GLN A 121 -17.19 15.39 2.79
CA GLN A 121 -17.37 16.84 2.80
C GLN A 121 -17.95 17.38 1.48
N PHE A 122 -17.81 16.65 0.37
CA PHE A 122 -18.18 17.09 -0.98
C PHE A 122 -19.31 16.21 -1.55
N ARG A 123 -20.51 16.32 -0.95
CA ARG A 123 -21.70 15.53 -1.36
C ARG A 123 -22.32 15.97 -2.69
N ASP A 124 -21.96 17.15 -3.18
CA ASP A 124 -22.38 17.66 -4.49
C ASP A 124 -21.61 17.01 -5.66
N LEU A 125 -20.69 16.08 -5.36
CA LEU A 125 -19.85 15.39 -6.35
C LEU A 125 -18.99 16.35 -7.19
N SER A 126 -18.74 17.57 -6.69
CA SER A 126 -17.77 18.49 -7.28
C SER A 126 -16.37 17.85 -7.36
N ILE A 127 -16.09 16.90 -6.46
CA ILE A 127 -14.87 16.11 -6.43
C ILE A 127 -15.19 14.66 -6.13
N ALA A 128 -14.63 13.75 -6.93
CA ALA A 128 -14.61 12.32 -6.68
C ALA A 128 -13.27 11.74 -7.14
N PHE A 129 -12.88 10.62 -6.54
CA PHE A 129 -11.61 9.97 -6.79
C PHE A 129 -11.82 8.56 -7.36
N CYS A 130 -11.18 8.27 -8.49
CA CYS A 130 -11.19 6.95 -9.10
C CYS A 130 -9.80 6.32 -8.95
N GLY A 131 -9.71 5.12 -8.36
CA GLY A 131 -8.43 4.45 -8.13
C GLY A 131 -7.51 5.12 -7.10
N SER A 132 -8.04 6.04 -6.30
CA SER A 132 -7.30 6.69 -5.24
C SER A 132 -7.44 5.89 -3.96
N GLU A 133 -6.36 5.76 -3.18
CA GLU A 133 -6.40 5.15 -1.83
C GLU A 133 -6.97 3.73 -1.80
N VAL A 134 -6.68 2.94 -2.83
CA VAL A 134 -7.05 1.53 -2.91
C VAL A 134 -5.83 0.69 -3.27
N ALA A 135 -5.56 -0.32 -2.44
CA ALA A 135 -4.63 -1.40 -2.76
C ALA A 135 -5.46 -2.66 -3.06
N THR A 136 -5.67 -2.96 -4.34
CA THR A 136 -6.40 -4.15 -4.79
C THR A 136 -5.55 -5.02 -5.71
N ILE A 137 -5.77 -6.33 -5.64
CA ILE A 137 -5.11 -7.33 -6.49
C ILE A 137 -5.46 -7.10 -7.98
N SER A 138 -6.61 -6.48 -8.27
CA SER A 138 -7.04 -6.11 -9.62
C SER A 138 -7.47 -4.63 -9.67
N ASN A 139 -6.48 -3.75 -9.80
CA ASN A 139 -6.69 -2.30 -9.87
C ASN A 139 -7.65 -1.87 -11.01
N ILE A 140 -7.58 -2.53 -12.18
CA ILE A 140 -8.44 -2.22 -13.33
C ILE A 140 -9.92 -2.40 -12.98
N MET A 141 -10.28 -3.51 -12.32
CA MET A 141 -11.66 -3.78 -11.94
C MET A 141 -12.16 -2.78 -10.90
N THR A 142 -11.33 -2.44 -9.90
CA THR A 142 -11.66 -1.41 -8.91
C THR A 142 -11.93 -0.06 -9.56
N HIS A 143 -11.11 0.35 -10.52
CA HIS A 143 -11.30 1.62 -11.23
C HIS A 143 -12.62 1.62 -12.02
N GLY A 144 -12.93 0.53 -12.72
CA GLY A 144 -14.20 0.38 -13.42
C GLY A 144 -15.41 0.49 -12.50
N LEU A 145 -15.35 -0.15 -11.32
CA LEU A 145 -16.40 -0.07 -10.31
C LEU A 145 -16.55 1.34 -9.73
N HIS A 146 -15.44 2.04 -9.42
CA HIS A 146 -15.48 3.43 -8.97
C HIS A 146 -16.11 4.33 -10.04
N ALA A 147 -15.68 4.19 -11.29
CA ALA A 147 -16.21 4.99 -12.40
C ALA A 147 -17.73 4.77 -12.59
N GLU A 148 -18.19 3.52 -12.59
CA GLU A 148 -19.61 3.19 -12.70
C GLU A 148 -20.40 3.75 -11.50
N TYR A 149 -19.87 3.61 -10.28
CA TYR A 149 -20.51 4.12 -9.07
C TYR A 149 -20.67 5.64 -9.10
N ILE A 150 -19.59 6.36 -9.43
CA ILE A 150 -19.59 7.82 -9.57
C ILE A 150 -20.56 8.25 -10.69
N CYS A 151 -20.55 7.57 -11.84
CA CYS A 151 -21.45 7.87 -12.96
C CYS A 151 -22.92 7.73 -12.58
N ARG A 152 -23.30 6.67 -11.84
CA ARG A 152 -24.67 6.50 -11.35
C ARG A 152 -25.10 7.64 -10.42
N MET A 153 -24.20 8.13 -9.58
CA MET A 153 -24.46 9.26 -8.70
C MET A 153 -24.64 10.57 -9.50
N LEU A 154 -23.72 10.85 -10.43
CA LEU A 154 -23.78 12.03 -11.30
C LEU A 154 -25.04 12.07 -12.19
N THR A 155 -25.53 10.91 -12.59
CA THR A 155 -26.75 10.77 -13.42
C THR A 155 -28.04 10.67 -12.60
N GLY A 156 -27.97 10.79 -11.27
CA GLY A 156 -29.13 10.67 -10.38
C GLY A 156 -29.76 9.27 -10.33
N ARG A 157 -29.06 8.24 -10.85
CA ARG A 157 -29.49 6.83 -10.75
C ARG A 157 -29.20 6.22 -9.39
N MET A 158 -28.44 6.92 -8.56
CA MET A 158 -28.13 6.56 -7.19
C MET A 158 -27.95 7.84 -6.37
N GLU A 159 -28.34 7.79 -5.10
CA GLU A 159 -28.18 8.90 -4.17
C GLU A 159 -27.08 8.58 -3.16
N LEU A 160 -26.32 9.62 -2.78
CA LEU A 160 -25.37 9.51 -1.69
C LEU A 160 -26.10 9.46 -0.35
N PRO A 161 -25.62 8.65 0.61
CA PRO A 161 -26.14 8.68 1.97
C PRO A 161 -25.87 10.04 2.64
N SER A 162 -26.36 10.21 3.87
CA SER A 162 -26.14 11.45 4.61
C SER A 162 -24.64 11.68 4.87
N ARG A 163 -24.27 12.93 5.11
CA ARG A 163 -22.88 13.27 5.46
C ARG A 163 -22.42 12.50 6.70
N ASP A 164 -23.31 12.34 7.66
CA ASP A 164 -23.00 11.67 8.92
C ASP A 164 -22.75 10.18 8.70
N ASP A 165 -23.58 9.51 7.89
CA ASP A 165 -23.37 8.10 7.53
C ASP A 165 -22.03 7.88 6.79
N MET A 166 -21.72 8.76 5.84
CA MET A 166 -20.45 8.72 5.12
C MET A 166 -19.27 8.92 6.08
N SER A 167 -19.38 9.88 6.99
CA SER A 167 -18.34 10.21 7.96
C SER A 167 -18.16 9.10 8.99
N SER A 168 -19.23 8.46 9.46
CA SER A 168 -19.18 7.29 10.34
C SER A 168 -18.53 6.10 9.65
N SER A 169 -18.85 5.84 8.38
CA SER A 169 -18.18 4.81 7.59
C SER A 169 -16.69 5.09 7.46
N VAL A 170 -16.31 6.35 7.26
CA VAL A 170 -14.90 6.77 7.18
C VAL A 170 -14.19 6.61 8.52
N ALA A 171 -14.82 7.00 9.62
CA ALA A 171 -14.25 6.88 10.96
C ALA A 171 -13.95 5.42 11.34
N ASN A 172 -14.76 4.46 10.86
CA ASN A 172 -14.52 3.03 11.08
C ASN A 172 -13.33 2.45 10.28
N MET A 173 -12.78 3.21 9.33
CA MET A 173 -11.63 2.80 8.51
C MET A 173 -10.30 3.39 9.01
N LYS A 174 -10.36 4.41 9.88
CA LYS A 174 -9.20 4.96 10.59
C LYS A 174 -8.84 4.06 11.77
#